data_AF-A0A3G8WTI5-F1
#
_entry.id   AF-A0A3G8WTI5-F1
#
_cell.length_a   1.000
_cell.length_b   1.000
_cell.length_c   1.000
_cell.angle_alpha   90.00
_cell.angle_beta   90.00
_cell.angle_gamma   90.00
#
_symmetry.space_group_name_H-M   'P 1'
#
loop_
_entity.id
_entity.type
_entity.pdbx_description
1 polymer ?
#
loop_
_entity_poly.entity_id
_entity_poly.type
_entity_poly.pdbx_seq_one_letter_code
_entity_poly.pdbx_strand_id
1 'polypeptide(L)'
;MKISTLNIKRFAFGIAICSAIFSSCKKSDNPNNLPEVDPSAYQGKIDGYTSSDEIYPNNLKAYWSFDDTKNELKSASAPTQTANDAFVTGVKGKAIKLTAGYLYYAKQFDAFKTDALKSFTVSVWVQILNNGSKRTMLMTLARPNTFDGSLDFRLNTQANAATVTDKLGIGPRFSTVGGGSQDNLNATLNPKIGADVWTHLVLTYDSNSGTFKEWANGVDVGSYNNRGVGNNLFKAYEPGEFIIGGNYNVIPGKAVNTSVEYAAMTGTVDELRIYNTVLPDAHIKALYALGVAGK
;
A
#
# COMPACT_ATOMS: atom_id res chain seq x y z
N MET A 1 -32.91 29.10 54.15
CA MET A 1 -31.45 29.34 54.25
C MET A 1 -31.13 30.55 53.38
N LYS A 2 -30.89 31.73 53.96
CA LYS A 2 -30.63 32.97 53.21
C LYS A 2 -29.15 33.02 52.82
N ILE A 3 -28.83 32.77 51.56
CA ILE A 3 -27.48 32.93 51.02
C ILE A 3 -27.22 34.43 50.90
N SER A 4 -26.21 34.94 51.63
CA SER A 4 -25.89 36.37 51.63
C SER A 4 -25.34 36.80 50.26
N THR A 5 -25.79 37.96 49.78
CA THR A 5 -25.37 38.58 48.51
C THR A 5 -23.87 38.92 48.47
N LEU A 6 -23.19 38.86 49.61
CA LEU A 6 -21.75 39.07 49.74
C LEU A 6 -20.92 37.85 49.24
N ASN A 7 -21.47 36.64 49.34
CA ASN A 7 -20.79 35.41 48.91
C ASN A 7 -20.88 35.18 47.39
N ILE A 8 -21.89 35.74 46.73
CA ILE A 8 -22.06 35.65 45.26
C ILE A 8 -21.02 36.52 44.53
N LYS A 9 -20.71 37.71 45.06
CA LYS A 9 -19.71 38.62 44.45
C LYS A 9 -18.27 38.10 44.58
N ARG A 10 -17.95 37.38 45.66
CA ARG A 10 -16.62 36.75 45.84
C ARG A 10 -16.42 35.52 44.95
N PHE A 11 -17.49 34.75 44.69
CA PHE A 11 -17.44 33.60 43.78
C PHE A 11 -17.34 34.02 42.31
N ALA A 12 -18.05 35.10 41.92
CA ALA A 12 -17.99 35.65 40.56
C ALA A 12 -16.61 36.26 40.22
N PHE A 13 -15.92 36.86 41.20
CA PHE A 13 -14.58 37.43 41.00
C PHE A 13 -13.49 36.35 40.92
N GLY A 14 -13.65 35.24 41.66
CA GLY A 14 -12.74 34.08 41.58
C GLY A 14 -12.82 33.34 40.24
N ILE A 15 -14.02 33.20 39.66
CA ILE A 15 -14.22 32.53 38.37
C ILE A 15 -13.71 33.39 37.20
N ALA A 16 -13.81 34.71 37.28
CA ALA A 16 -13.31 35.62 36.23
C ALA A 16 -11.76 35.69 36.18
N ILE A 17 -11.07 35.44 37.29
CA ILE A 17 -9.60 35.42 37.33
C ILE A 17 -9.07 34.07 36.83
N CYS A 18 -9.77 32.95 37.06
CA CYS A 18 -9.35 31.65 36.55
C CYS A 18 -9.53 31.50 35.02
N SER A 19 -10.49 32.19 34.40
CA SER A 19 -10.69 32.16 32.94
C SER A 19 -9.73 33.07 32.15
N ALA A 20 -9.04 34.01 32.81
CA ALA A 20 -8.03 34.86 32.17
C ALA A 20 -6.63 34.23 32.09
N ILE A 21 -6.37 33.15 32.84
CA ILE A 21 -5.02 32.54 32.95
C ILE A 21 -4.78 31.46 31.88
N PHE A 22 -5.83 30.96 31.21
CA PHE A 22 -5.69 29.95 30.14
C PHE A 22 -5.55 30.51 28.72
N SER A 23 -5.47 31.83 28.53
CA SER A 23 -5.41 32.46 27.20
C SER A 23 -3.99 32.82 26.72
N SER A 24 -2.93 32.44 27.43
CA SER A 24 -1.57 32.88 27.08
C SER A 24 -0.59 31.71 26.99
N CYS A 25 -0.81 30.80 26.05
CA CYS A 25 0.34 30.20 25.36
C CYS A 25 1.01 31.32 24.57
N LYS A 26 2.07 31.93 25.13
CA LYS A 26 2.87 32.89 24.38
C LYS A 26 3.50 32.18 23.18
N LYS A 27 3.39 32.80 22.00
CA LYS A 27 3.91 32.37 20.70
C LYS A 27 5.45 32.36 20.62
N SER A 28 6.17 32.15 21.74
CA SER A 28 7.59 32.49 21.87
C SER A 28 8.56 31.32 21.98
N ASP A 29 8.17 30.09 21.64
CA ASP A 29 9.11 28.96 21.62
C ASP A 29 9.45 28.55 20.18
N ASN A 30 9.93 29.52 19.38
CA ASN A 30 10.63 29.26 18.13
C ASN A 30 12.14 29.48 18.32
N PRO A 31 12.84 28.59 19.07
CA PRO A 31 14.26 28.74 19.38
C PRO A 31 15.15 28.72 18.14
N ASN A 32 14.61 28.30 17.00
CA ASN A 32 15.30 28.15 15.72
C ASN A 32 15.02 29.29 14.74
N ASN A 33 14.27 30.31 15.14
CA ASN A 33 13.92 31.48 14.31
C ASN A 33 13.36 31.09 12.92
N LEU A 34 12.58 30.00 12.87
CA LEU A 34 11.93 29.55 11.65
C LEU A 34 10.89 30.58 11.17
N PRO A 35 10.67 30.73 9.85
CA PRO A 35 9.58 31.55 9.35
C PRO A 35 8.25 31.15 9.98
N GLU A 36 7.40 32.13 10.29
CA GLU A 36 6.02 31.81 10.68
C GLU A 36 5.33 31.07 9.53
N VAL A 37 4.66 29.98 9.85
CA VAL A 37 3.81 29.25 8.91
C VAL A 37 2.38 29.73 9.03
N ASP A 38 1.73 30.01 7.91
CA ASP A 38 0.31 30.33 7.87
C ASP A 38 -0.50 29.03 8.03
N PRO A 39 -1.26 28.84 9.13
CA PRO A 39 -2.06 27.63 9.33
C PRO A 39 -3.13 27.44 8.25
N SER A 40 -3.59 28.51 7.59
CA SER A 40 -4.57 28.41 6.50
C SER A 40 -4.04 27.60 5.31
N ALA A 41 -2.72 27.57 5.12
CA ALA A 41 -2.06 26.81 4.04
C ALA A 41 -2.20 25.28 4.19
N TYR A 42 -2.64 24.80 5.36
CA TYR A 42 -2.87 23.38 5.66
C TYR A 42 -4.35 23.01 5.79
N GLN A 43 -5.25 23.98 5.67
CA GLN A 43 -6.68 23.73 5.78
C GLN A 43 -7.15 22.75 4.69
N GLY A 44 -7.83 21.68 5.10
CA GLY A 44 -8.36 20.65 4.18
C GLY A 44 -7.31 19.67 3.62
N LYS A 45 -6.04 19.82 3.99
CA LYS A 45 -4.96 18.89 3.64
C LYS A 45 -4.85 17.77 4.66
N ILE A 46 -4.35 16.62 4.21
CA ILE A 46 -4.01 15.46 5.05
C ILE A 46 -2.50 15.33 5.01
N ASP A 47 -1.85 15.49 6.16
CA ASP A 47 -0.39 15.46 6.30
C ASP A 47 0.36 16.37 5.28
N GLY A 48 -0.25 17.51 4.94
CA GLY A 48 0.30 18.48 3.99
C GLY A 48 -0.07 18.25 2.52
N TYR A 49 -0.86 17.22 2.20
CA TYR A 49 -1.27 16.86 0.84
C TYR A 49 -2.76 17.12 0.60
N THR A 50 -3.10 17.50 -0.63
CA THR A 50 -4.49 17.59 -1.09
C THR A 50 -4.97 16.29 -1.74
N SER A 51 -4.06 15.48 -2.27
CA SER A 51 -4.33 14.23 -2.98
C SER A 51 -3.16 13.25 -2.89
N SER A 52 -3.43 11.94 -2.97
CA SER A 52 -2.41 10.90 -3.13
C SER A 52 -1.45 11.14 -4.30
N ASP A 53 -1.88 11.89 -5.31
CA ASP A 53 -1.13 12.13 -6.54
C ASP A 53 0.04 13.10 -6.35
N GLU A 54 0.05 13.85 -5.24
CA GLU A 54 1.13 14.74 -4.83
C GLU A 54 2.27 14.00 -4.10
N ILE A 55 2.07 12.73 -3.71
CA ILE A 55 3.08 11.95 -3.00
C ILE A 55 4.09 11.41 -4.02
N TYR A 56 5.31 11.96 -3.98
CA TYR A 56 6.46 11.51 -4.77
C TYR A 56 6.15 11.34 -6.28
N PRO A 57 5.54 12.33 -6.97
CA PRO A 57 5.04 12.18 -8.33
C PRO A 57 6.13 11.82 -9.34
N ASN A 58 7.35 12.36 -9.15
CA ASN A 58 8.50 12.07 -10.00
C ASN A 58 9.02 10.63 -9.87
N ASN A 59 8.74 9.98 -8.74
CA ASN A 59 9.14 8.60 -8.48
C ASN A 59 8.02 7.59 -8.78
N LEU A 60 6.78 8.02 -8.99
CA LEU A 60 5.70 7.14 -9.42
C LEU A 60 5.93 6.70 -10.87
N LYS A 61 6.35 5.45 -11.07
CA LYS A 61 6.77 4.91 -12.38
C LYS A 61 5.76 4.00 -13.04
N ALA A 62 4.82 3.44 -12.27
CA ALA A 62 3.64 2.79 -12.83
C ALA A 62 2.42 3.04 -11.94
N TYR A 63 1.24 3.16 -12.55
CA TYR A 63 0.00 3.43 -11.84
C TYR A 63 -1.21 2.84 -12.59
N TRP A 64 -2.05 2.13 -11.86
CA TRP A 64 -3.38 1.71 -12.31
C TRP A 64 -4.41 2.30 -11.35
N SER A 65 -5.17 3.29 -11.83
CA SER A 65 -6.29 3.87 -11.06
C SER A 65 -7.55 3.02 -11.12
N PHE A 66 -7.75 2.29 -12.22
CA PHE A 66 -9.01 1.58 -12.54
C PHE A 66 -10.25 2.47 -12.73
N ASP A 67 -10.04 3.77 -12.92
CA ASP A 67 -11.07 4.73 -13.35
C ASP A 67 -11.43 4.52 -14.82
N ASP A 68 -12.32 3.54 -15.06
CA ASP A 68 -12.82 3.15 -16.39
C ASP A 68 -11.73 2.72 -17.39
N THR A 69 -10.55 2.37 -16.87
CA THR A 69 -9.43 1.89 -17.68
C THR A 69 -8.68 0.80 -16.95
N LYS A 70 -8.22 -0.20 -17.71
CA LYS A 70 -7.30 -1.22 -17.20
C LYS A 70 -5.86 -0.86 -17.54
N ASN A 71 -5.60 0.25 -18.23
CA ASN A 71 -4.26 0.56 -18.70
C ASN A 71 -3.37 0.96 -17.54
N GLU A 72 -2.08 0.61 -17.64
CA GLU A 72 -1.04 1.26 -16.86
C GLU A 72 -0.88 2.70 -17.37
N LEU A 73 -1.08 3.68 -16.50
CA LEU A 73 -1.27 5.09 -16.89
C LEU A 73 0.02 5.83 -17.26
N LYS A 74 1.18 5.43 -16.74
CA LYS A 74 2.46 6.11 -17.03
C LYS A 74 2.98 5.82 -18.43
N SER A 75 2.73 4.62 -18.95
CA SER A 75 3.10 4.20 -20.30
C SER A 75 1.91 3.98 -21.23
N ALA A 76 0.69 4.24 -20.76
CA ALA A 76 -0.57 3.97 -21.46
C ALA A 76 -0.71 2.52 -21.96
N SER A 77 -0.13 1.56 -21.23
CA SER A 77 -0.08 0.16 -21.67
C SER A 77 -1.37 -0.57 -21.33
N ALA A 78 -2.07 -1.08 -22.34
CA ALA A 78 -3.24 -1.94 -22.15
C ALA A 78 -2.84 -3.39 -21.78
N PRO A 79 -3.69 -4.13 -21.03
CA PRO A 79 -3.47 -5.56 -20.80
C PRO A 79 -3.57 -6.33 -22.11
N THR A 80 -2.69 -7.31 -22.29
CA THR A 80 -2.70 -8.27 -23.39
C THR A 80 -3.87 -9.25 -23.25
N GLN A 81 -4.16 -9.68 -22.03
CA GLN A 81 -5.30 -10.57 -21.74
C GLN A 81 -5.93 -10.18 -20.40
N THR A 82 -7.24 -10.38 -20.28
CA THR A 82 -7.97 -10.23 -19.03
C THR A 82 -8.96 -11.37 -18.87
N ALA A 83 -9.40 -11.62 -17.64
CA ALA A 83 -10.46 -12.59 -17.36
C ALA A 83 -11.27 -12.15 -16.13
N ASN A 84 -12.59 -12.34 -16.21
CA ASN A 84 -13.55 -12.18 -15.11
C ASN A 84 -13.37 -10.91 -14.27
N ASP A 85 -13.21 -9.80 -14.97
CA ASP A 85 -12.95 -8.49 -14.39
C ASP A 85 -14.14 -7.53 -14.63
N ALA A 86 -14.42 -6.65 -13.67
CA ALA A 86 -15.48 -5.64 -13.78
C ALA A 86 -15.13 -4.39 -12.98
N PHE A 87 -15.45 -3.21 -13.50
CA PHE A 87 -15.33 -1.97 -12.73
C PHE A 87 -16.43 -1.86 -11.67
N VAL A 88 -16.04 -1.47 -10.46
CA VAL A 88 -16.92 -1.23 -9.31
C VAL A 88 -16.53 0.06 -8.61
N THR A 89 -17.30 0.53 -7.63
CA THR A 89 -16.89 1.67 -6.80
C THR A 89 -15.60 1.36 -6.04
N GLY A 90 -14.61 2.23 -6.15
CA GLY A 90 -13.31 2.10 -5.51
C GLY A 90 -13.19 2.83 -4.17
N VAL A 91 -11.98 2.83 -3.61
CA VAL A 91 -11.54 3.73 -2.53
C VAL A 91 -11.55 5.17 -3.03
N LYS A 92 -11.07 5.35 -4.26
CA LYS A 92 -11.10 6.61 -5.02
C LYS A 92 -11.62 6.27 -6.41
N GLY A 93 -12.72 6.90 -6.82
CA GLY A 93 -13.30 6.66 -8.14
C GLY A 93 -13.77 5.21 -8.33
N LYS A 94 -13.18 4.48 -9.28
CA LYS A 94 -13.51 3.08 -9.58
C LYS A 94 -12.34 2.14 -9.32
N ALA A 95 -12.67 0.94 -8.89
CA ALA A 95 -11.76 -0.16 -8.69
C ALA A 95 -12.02 -1.30 -9.69
N ILE A 96 -11.09 -2.26 -9.77
CA ILE A 96 -11.29 -3.48 -10.53
C ILE A 96 -11.66 -4.65 -9.61
N LYS A 97 -12.85 -5.22 -9.81
CA LYS A 97 -13.28 -6.47 -9.17
C LYS A 97 -12.89 -7.65 -10.04
N LEU A 98 -12.23 -8.63 -9.46
CA LEU A 98 -11.84 -9.89 -10.07
C LEU A 98 -12.65 -11.02 -9.45
N THR A 99 -13.30 -11.86 -10.27
CA THR A 99 -14.07 -13.03 -9.84
C THR A 99 -13.43 -14.29 -10.40
N ALA A 100 -12.41 -14.82 -9.72
CA ALA A 100 -11.43 -15.73 -10.32
C ALA A 100 -10.85 -15.12 -11.62
N GLY A 101 -10.37 -13.88 -11.50
CA GLY A 101 -9.93 -13.04 -12.62
C GLY A 101 -8.50 -12.58 -12.53
N TYR A 102 -7.98 -12.02 -13.63
CA TYR A 102 -6.63 -11.46 -13.72
C TYR A 102 -6.54 -10.38 -14.80
N LEU A 103 -5.49 -9.57 -14.73
CA LEU A 103 -5.01 -8.71 -15.82
C LEU A 103 -3.57 -9.10 -16.16
N TYR A 104 -3.28 -9.34 -17.44
CA TYR A 104 -1.97 -9.79 -17.91
C TYR A 104 -1.40 -8.86 -18.97
N TYR A 105 -0.13 -8.49 -18.80
CA TYR A 105 0.63 -7.63 -19.71
C TYR A 105 1.87 -8.41 -20.18
N ALA A 106 1.83 -8.86 -21.43
CA ALA A 106 2.91 -9.61 -22.07
C ALA A 106 4.06 -8.69 -22.52
N LYS A 107 4.56 -7.83 -21.63
CA LYS A 107 5.67 -6.91 -21.92
C LYS A 107 6.54 -6.64 -20.71
N GLN A 108 7.81 -6.38 -20.97
CA GLN A 108 8.71 -5.76 -20.02
C GLN A 108 8.37 -4.26 -19.95
N PHE A 109 8.06 -3.77 -18.76
CA PHE A 109 8.02 -2.33 -18.52
C PHE A 109 9.42 -1.83 -18.21
N ASP A 110 9.84 -0.74 -18.85
CA ASP A 110 11.14 -0.11 -18.57
C ASP A 110 11.26 0.32 -17.09
N ALA A 111 10.14 0.74 -16.50
CA ALA A 111 10.03 1.08 -15.09
C ALA A 111 10.37 -0.08 -14.13
N PHE A 112 10.29 -1.32 -14.59
CA PHE A 112 10.49 -2.52 -13.76
C PHE A 112 11.82 -3.23 -14.03
N LYS A 113 12.67 -2.67 -14.90
CA LYS A 113 14.04 -3.16 -15.09
C LYS A 113 14.87 -2.94 -13.84
N THR A 114 15.86 -3.79 -13.60
CA THR A 114 16.65 -3.74 -12.34
C THR A 114 17.29 -2.36 -12.15
N ASP A 115 17.79 -1.74 -13.20
CA ASP A 115 18.42 -0.42 -13.11
C ASP A 115 17.45 0.71 -12.80
N ALA A 116 16.17 0.57 -13.18
CA ALA A 116 15.13 1.55 -12.93
C ALA A 116 14.44 1.38 -11.56
N LEU A 117 14.41 0.15 -11.02
CA LEU A 117 13.65 -0.25 -9.83
C LEU A 117 14.55 -0.86 -8.74
N LYS A 118 15.69 -0.23 -8.43
CA LYS A 118 16.65 -0.73 -7.43
C LYS A 118 16.08 -0.76 -6.01
N SER A 119 15.54 0.38 -5.59
CA SER A 119 14.71 0.54 -4.40
C SER A 119 13.29 0.89 -4.85
N PHE A 120 12.28 0.44 -4.12
CA PHE A 120 10.91 0.61 -4.56
C PHE A 120 9.90 0.68 -3.43
N THR A 121 8.73 1.20 -3.77
CA THR A 121 7.50 1.09 -2.98
C THR A 121 6.37 0.60 -3.88
N VAL A 122 5.66 -0.44 -3.49
CA VAL A 122 4.43 -0.90 -4.15
C VAL A 122 3.28 -0.65 -3.20
N SER A 123 2.27 0.10 -3.61
CA SER A 123 1.07 0.42 -2.81
C SER A 123 -0.17 -0.04 -3.54
N VAL A 124 -1.12 -0.65 -2.84
CA VAL A 124 -2.38 -1.12 -3.42
C VAL A 124 -3.48 -1.16 -2.38
N TRP A 125 -4.70 -0.82 -2.77
CA TRP A 125 -5.90 -1.04 -1.96
C TRP A 125 -6.58 -2.32 -2.37
N VAL A 126 -7.06 -3.10 -1.40
CA VAL A 126 -7.74 -4.37 -1.66
C VAL A 126 -9.00 -4.54 -0.82
N GLN A 127 -10.01 -5.17 -1.40
CA GLN A 127 -11.06 -5.88 -0.67
C GLN A 127 -10.88 -7.36 -0.95
N ILE A 128 -10.67 -8.14 0.10
CA ILE A 128 -10.34 -9.55 -0.05
C ILE A 128 -10.79 -10.35 1.16
N LEU A 129 -11.06 -11.64 0.94
CA LEU A 129 -11.28 -12.62 1.98
C LEU A 129 -10.20 -13.69 1.93
N ASN A 130 -9.94 -14.30 3.09
CA ASN A 130 -9.31 -15.61 3.11
C ASN A 130 -10.21 -16.64 2.37
N ASN A 131 -9.64 -17.73 1.87
CA ASN A 131 -10.35 -18.72 1.08
C ASN A 131 -10.08 -20.18 1.50
N GLY A 132 -9.21 -20.40 2.49
CA GLY A 132 -8.93 -21.71 3.06
C GLY A 132 -8.27 -22.74 2.12
N SER A 133 -7.84 -22.34 0.92
CA SER A 133 -7.45 -23.31 -0.13
C SER A 133 -6.28 -22.88 -1.03
N LYS A 134 -6.23 -21.62 -1.47
CA LYS A 134 -5.27 -21.11 -2.46
C LYS A 134 -4.65 -19.80 -2.01
N ARG A 135 -3.35 -19.60 -2.24
CA ARG A 135 -2.73 -18.29 -2.07
C ARG A 135 -3.26 -17.32 -3.13
N THR A 136 -3.28 -16.04 -2.80
CA THR A 136 -3.59 -14.98 -3.77
C THR A 136 -2.33 -14.25 -4.16
N MET A 137 -2.10 -14.10 -5.46
CA MET A 137 -1.05 -13.23 -6.00
C MET A 137 -1.68 -11.89 -6.39
N LEU A 138 -1.46 -10.82 -5.63
CA LEU A 138 -2.01 -9.51 -5.97
C LEU A 138 -1.39 -8.99 -7.26
N MET A 139 -0.06 -9.10 -7.35
CA MET A 139 0.70 -8.83 -8.55
C MET A 139 1.98 -9.66 -8.59
N THR A 140 2.51 -9.89 -9.79
CA THR A 140 3.87 -10.39 -9.98
C THR A 140 4.57 -9.65 -11.12
N LEU A 141 5.83 -9.25 -10.90
CA LEU A 141 6.79 -9.00 -11.98
C LEU A 141 7.18 -10.38 -12.52
N ALA A 142 6.35 -10.94 -13.38
CA ALA A 142 6.47 -12.31 -13.81
C ALA A 142 7.71 -12.54 -14.65
N ARG A 143 8.24 -13.76 -14.57
CA ARG A 143 9.35 -14.23 -15.38
C ARG A 143 8.83 -15.29 -16.34
N PRO A 144 9.03 -15.15 -17.66
CA PRO A 144 8.61 -16.16 -18.60
C PRO A 144 9.12 -17.55 -18.24
N ASN A 145 8.23 -18.54 -18.29
CA ASN A 145 8.50 -19.95 -18.00
C ASN A 145 9.07 -20.22 -16.60
N THR A 146 8.81 -19.33 -15.65
CA THR A 146 9.22 -19.50 -14.25
C THR A 146 8.00 -19.39 -13.35
N PHE A 147 7.90 -20.24 -12.33
CA PHE A 147 6.77 -20.26 -11.40
C PHE A 147 6.69 -19.01 -10.53
N ASP A 148 7.82 -18.62 -9.92
CA ASP A 148 7.97 -17.37 -9.16
C ASP A 148 8.57 -16.26 -10.03
N GLY A 149 8.03 -15.05 -9.90
CA GLY A 149 8.50 -13.90 -10.65
C GLY A 149 9.81 -13.32 -10.13
N SER A 150 10.10 -12.09 -10.52
CA SER A 150 11.15 -11.29 -9.92
C SER A 150 10.72 -10.63 -8.62
N LEU A 151 9.45 -10.24 -8.53
CA LEU A 151 8.78 -9.73 -7.34
C LEU A 151 7.36 -10.29 -7.33
N ASP A 152 6.98 -10.87 -6.21
CA ASP A 152 5.71 -11.54 -6.00
C ASP A 152 5.03 -10.94 -4.77
N PHE A 153 3.93 -10.20 -4.96
CA PHE A 153 3.12 -9.68 -3.85
C PHE A 153 2.06 -10.72 -3.49
N ARG A 154 2.44 -11.65 -2.61
CA ARG A 154 1.67 -12.83 -2.27
C ARG A 154 0.94 -12.64 -0.95
N LEU A 155 -0.30 -13.12 -0.92
CA LEU A 155 -1.12 -13.20 0.27
C LEU A 155 -1.41 -14.65 0.62
N ASN A 156 -1.31 -14.98 1.91
CA ASN A 156 -1.55 -16.31 2.44
C ASN A 156 -3.05 -16.52 2.76
N THR A 157 -3.91 -16.24 1.79
CA THR A 157 -5.38 -16.34 1.90
C THR A 157 -5.86 -17.77 2.10
N GLN A 158 -5.06 -18.78 1.77
CA GLN A 158 -5.32 -20.18 2.05
C GLN A 158 -5.25 -20.53 3.54
N ALA A 159 -4.56 -19.72 4.35
CA ALA A 159 -4.22 -20.11 5.71
C ALA A 159 -5.42 -20.10 6.67
N ASN A 160 -6.50 -19.40 6.32
CA ASN A 160 -7.70 -19.29 7.15
C ASN A 160 -8.98 -19.43 6.30
N ALA A 161 -10.12 -19.70 6.93
CA ALA A 161 -11.42 -19.67 6.27
C ALA A 161 -11.87 -18.22 5.98
N ALA A 162 -12.80 -18.04 5.04
CA ALA A 162 -13.34 -16.72 4.66
C ALA A 162 -13.99 -15.95 5.81
N THR A 163 -14.43 -16.65 6.87
CA THR A 163 -15.00 -16.04 8.08
C THR A 163 -13.95 -15.38 9.00
N VAL A 164 -12.66 -15.66 8.81
CA VAL A 164 -11.58 -15.04 9.56
C VAL A 164 -11.18 -13.75 8.85
N THR A 165 -11.64 -12.62 9.39
CA THR A 165 -11.49 -11.28 8.78
C THR A 165 -10.56 -10.34 9.54
N ASP A 166 -9.98 -10.80 10.65
CA ASP A 166 -9.00 -10.08 11.47
C ASP A 166 -7.56 -10.54 11.23
N LYS A 167 -7.36 -11.44 10.27
CA LYS A 167 -6.06 -12.00 9.93
C LYS A 167 -5.87 -12.15 8.43
N LEU A 168 -4.91 -11.44 7.86
CA LEU A 168 -4.37 -11.69 6.52
C LEU A 168 -2.88 -11.92 6.62
N GLY A 169 -2.41 -13.06 6.13
CA GLY A 169 -0.98 -13.27 5.94
C GLY A 169 -0.50 -12.58 4.66
N ILE A 170 0.53 -11.77 4.77
CA ILE A 170 1.22 -11.06 3.71
C ILE A 170 2.61 -11.68 3.63
N GLY A 171 2.95 -12.27 2.49
CA GLY A 171 4.14 -13.12 2.34
C GLY A 171 4.94 -12.80 1.08
N PRO A 172 5.30 -11.53 0.84
CA PRO A 172 5.89 -11.10 -0.41
C PRO A 172 7.29 -11.70 -0.58
N ARG A 173 7.77 -11.76 -1.81
CA ARG A 173 9.08 -12.34 -2.13
C ARG A 173 9.67 -11.72 -3.38
N PHE A 174 10.98 -11.66 -3.45
CA PHE A 174 11.69 -11.24 -4.64
C PHE A 174 12.91 -12.11 -4.94
N SER A 175 13.30 -12.19 -6.20
CA SER A 175 14.51 -12.90 -6.64
C SER A 175 15.76 -12.04 -6.44
N THR A 176 16.88 -12.65 -6.08
CA THR A 176 18.11 -11.93 -5.73
C THR A 176 19.18 -11.95 -6.84
N VAL A 177 20.16 -11.04 -6.73
CA VAL A 177 21.32 -10.98 -7.63
C VAL A 177 22.14 -12.27 -7.62
N GLY A 178 22.39 -12.85 -6.44
CA GLY A 178 23.17 -14.07 -6.26
C GLY A 178 22.45 -15.37 -6.59
N GLY A 179 21.17 -15.29 -6.99
CA GLY A 179 20.30 -16.44 -7.12
C GLY A 179 19.59 -16.79 -5.81
N GLY A 180 18.43 -17.43 -5.92
CA GLY A 180 17.51 -17.64 -4.80
C GLY A 180 16.54 -16.47 -4.62
N SER A 181 16.07 -16.26 -3.39
CA SER A 181 15.08 -15.24 -3.07
C SER A 181 15.19 -14.72 -1.64
N GLN A 182 14.62 -13.54 -1.44
CA GLN A 182 14.29 -12.97 -0.14
C GLN A 182 12.78 -12.83 -0.02
N ASP A 183 12.23 -13.00 1.16
CA ASP A 183 10.78 -12.88 1.44
C ASP A 183 10.52 -11.99 2.65
N ASN A 184 9.28 -11.74 3.06
CA ASN A 184 8.94 -11.26 4.41
C ASN A 184 7.62 -11.91 4.83
N LEU A 185 7.25 -11.74 6.10
CA LEU A 185 6.01 -12.25 6.66
C LEU A 185 5.57 -11.42 7.87
N ASN A 186 4.26 -11.24 7.99
CA ASN A 186 3.64 -10.57 9.12
C ASN A 186 3.25 -11.62 10.17
N ALA A 187 4.19 -11.98 11.03
CA ALA A 187 3.98 -13.03 12.04
C ALA A 187 3.12 -12.53 13.21
N THR A 188 3.26 -11.26 13.60
CA THR A 188 2.65 -10.73 14.83
C THR A 188 1.45 -9.83 14.56
N LEU A 189 1.59 -8.85 13.66
CA LEU A 189 0.55 -7.88 13.35
C LEU A 189 -0.19 -8.30 12.07
N ASN A 190 -1.51 -8.20 12.10
CA ASN A 190 -2.34 -8.59 10.97
C ASN A 190 -3.39 -7.52 10.70
N PRO A 191 -3.65 -7.17 9.44
CA PRO A 191 -4.73 -6.25 9.12
C PRO A 191 -6.09 -6.94 9.16
N LYS A 192 -7.11 -6.14 9.39
CA LYS A 192 -8.49 -6.52 9.07
C LYS A 192 -8.69 -6.53 7.56
N ILE A 193 -9.51 -7.44 7.09
CA ILE A 193 -9.91 -7.63 5.69
C ILE A 193 -11.41 -7.89 5.61
N GLY A 194 -11.97 -7.92 4.40
CA GLY A 194 -13.37 -8.21 4.16
C GLY A 194 -13.75 -8.03 2.70
N ALA A 195 -14.90 -8.59 2.30
CA ALA A 195 -15.45 -8.37 0.96
C ALA A 195 -15.82 -6.90 0.71
N ASP A 196 -16.19 -6.17 1.78
CA ASP A 196 -16.57 -4.75 1.74
C ASP A 196 -15.64 -3.87 2.61
N VAL A 197 -14.49 -4.40 3.03
CA VAL A 197 -13.52 -3.68 3.85
C VAL A 197 -12.27 -3.42 3.03
N TRP A 198 -12.00 -2.15 2.75
CA TRP A 198 -10.79 -1.72 2.09
C TRP A 198 -9.59 -1.78 3.04
N THR A 199 -8.56 -2.49 2.60
CA THR A 199 -7.28 -2.62 3.29
C THR A 199 -6.18 -2.10 2.37
N HIS A 200 -5.43 -1.11 2.85
CA HIS A 200 -4.28 -0.57 2.12
C HIS A 200 -3.05 -1.40 2.44
N LEU A 201 -2.41 -1.98 1.43
CA LEU A 201 -1.20 -2.78 1.58
C LEU A 201 -0.05 -2.11 0.86
N VAL A 202 1.12 -2.04 1.50
CA VAL A 202 2.32 -1.44 0.93
C VAL A 202 3.54 -2.32 1.17
N LEU A 203 4.36 -2.51 0.14
CA LEU A 203 5.70 -3.07 0.26
C LEU A 203 6.73 -1.98 0.04
N THR A 204 7.78 -1.95 0.85
CA THR A 204 8.94 -1.06 0.62
C THR A 204 10.22 -1.86 0.62
N TYR A 205 11.09 -1.64 -0.35
CA TYR A 205 12.41 -2.26 -0.41
C TYR A 205 13.49 -1.21 -0.65
N ASP A 206 14.51 -1.19 0.22
CA ASP A 206 15.69 -0.34 0.09
C ASP A 206 16.93 -1.18 -0.24
N SER A 207 17.49 -1.02 -1.44
CA SER A 207 18.70 -1.72 -1.85
C SER A 207 19.96 -1.27 -1.10
N ASN A 208 19.96 -0.08 -0.48
CA ASN A 208 21.14 0.41 0.24
C ASN A 208 21.32 -0.32 1.58
N SER A 209 20.22 -0.50 2.31
CA SER A 209 20.21 -1.18 3.61
C SER A 209 19.82 -2.66 3.53
N GLY A 210 19.23 -3.11 2.42
CA GLY A 210 18.64 -4.44 2.31
C GLY A 210 17.33 -4.57 3.09
N THR A 211 16.67 -3.47 3.45
CA THR A 211 15.45 -3.48 4.25
C THR A 211 14.24 -3.72 3.35
N PHE A 212 13.47 -4.78 3.62
CA PHE A 212 12.22 -5.11 2.95
C PHE A 212 11.08 -5.11 3.96
N LYS A 213 10.18 -4.13 3.91
CA LYS A 213 9.04 -4.02 4.83
C LYS A 213 7.72 -4.25 4.11
N GLU A 214 6.72 -4.57 4.90
CA GLU A 214 5.33 -4.67 4.51
C GLU A 214 4.47 -3.91 5.50
N TRP A 215 3.49 -3.20 4.97
CA TRP A 215 2.62 -2.32 5.72
C TRP A 215 1.17 -2.66 5.43
N ALA A 216 0.33 -2.45 6.43
CA ALA A 216 -1.10 -2.48 6.25
C ALA A 216 -1.75 -1.29 6.98
N ASN A 217 -2.60 -0.54 6.29
CA ASN A 217 -3.32 0.62 6.80
C ASN A 217 -2.39 1.63 7.52
N GLY A 218 -1.23 1.92 6.91
CA GLY A 218 -0.24 2.86 7.45
C GLY A 218 0.60 2.34 8.62
N VAL A 219 0.53 1.05 8.96
CA VAL A 219 1.31 0.42 10.04
C VAL A 219 2.27 -0.63 9.46
N ASP A 220 3.54 -0.61 9.88
CA ASP A 220 4.52 -1.66 9.53
C ASP A 220 4.10 -2.96 10.23
N VAL A 221 3.77 -3.96 9.45
CA VAL A 221 3.35 -5.29 9.93
C VAL A 221 4.40 -6.36 9.71
N GLY A 222 5.51 -6.01 9.03
CA GLY A 222 6.59 -6.91 8.73
C GLY A 222 7.33 -7.38 9.98
N SER A 223 7.61 -8.68 10.05
CA SER A 223 8.30 -9.26 11.21
C SER A 223 9.79 -9.50 10.97
N TYR A 224 10.22 -9.50 9.71
CA TYR A 224 11.58 -9.84 9.33
C TYR A 224 12.09 -8.83 8.31
N ASN A 225 12.32 -7.59 8.72
CA ASN A 225 12.54 -6.52 7.73
C ASN A 225 13.95 -6.49 7.11
N ASN A 226 14.95 -7.13 7.72
CA ASN A 226 16.32 -7.13 7.17
C ASN A 226 16.55 -8.35 6.24
N ARG A 227 16.96 -8.08 5.00
CA ARG A 227 17.26 -9.09 3.96
C ARG A 227 18.71 -9.09 3.49
N GLY A 228 19.51 -8.18 4.01
CA GLY A 228 20.91 -8.04 3.65
C GLY A 228 21.16 -7.45 2.26
N VAL A 229 22.44 -7.28 1.96
CA VAL A 229 22.94 -6.56 0.78
C VAL A 229 23.79 -7.48 -0.12
N GLY A 230 24.42 -6.91 -1.15
CA GLY A 230 25.26 -7.64 -2.10
C GLY A 230 24.47 -8.65 -2.92
N ASN A 231 24.78 -9.94 -2.74
CA ASN A 231 24.11 -11.02 -3.46
C ASN A 231 22.63 -11.19 -3.07
N ASN A 232 22.19 -10.61 -1.96
CA ASN A 232 20.79 -10.64 -1.52
C ASN A 232 19.94 -9.51 -2.10
N LEU A 233 20.53 -8.60 -2.89
CA LEU A 233 19.79 -7.48 -3.45
C LEU A 233 18.74 -7.92 -4.47
N PHE A 234 17.65 -7.17 -4.57
CA PHE A 234 16.59 -7.38 -5.56
C PHE A 234 17.15 -7.46 -6.99
N LYS A 235 16.58 -8.38 -7.78
CA LYS A 235 16.84 -8.50 -9.20
C LYS A 235 15.55 -8.70 -10.01
N ALA A 236 15.28 -7.74 -10.88
CA ALA A 236 14.33 -7.90 -11.98
C ALA A 236 15.02 -8.63 -13.13
N TYR A 237 14.67 -9.90 -13.34
CA TYR A 237 15.15 -10.70 -14.45
C TYR A 237 14.42 -10.28 -15.73
N GLU A 238 15.18 -10.21 -16.81
CA GLU A 238 14.69 -9.78 -18.12
C GLU A 238 14.83 -10.94 -19.13
N PRO A 239 13.86 -11.13 -20.04
CA PRO A 239 12.61 -10.38 -20.15
C PRO A 239 11.64 -10.68 -19.00
N GLY A 240 10.87 -9.67 -18.59
CA GLY A 240 9.81 -9.75 -17.61
C GLY A 240 8.44 -9.46 -18.23
N GLU A 241 7.40 -9.88 -17.54
CA GLU A 241 5.99 -9.62 -17.84
C GLU A 241 5.31 -9.11 -16.56
N PHE A 242 4.05 -8.67 -16.65
CA PHE A 242 3.31 -8.21 -15.46
C PHE A 242 1.95 -8.88 -15.37
N ILE A 243 1.57 -9.31 -14.17
CA ILE A 243 0.27 -9.90 -13.89
C ILE A 243 -0.30 -9.24 -12.63
N ILE A 244 -1.59 -8.91 -12.65
CA ILE A 244 -2.40 -8.56 -11.49
C ILE A 244 -3.41 -9.68 -11.27
N GLY A 245 -3.55 -10.15 -10.04
CA GLY A 245 -4.56 -11.15 -9.65
C GLY A 245 -4.22 -12.59 -10.00
N GLY A 246 -2.94 -12.94 -10.20
CA GLY A 246 -2.54 -14.29 -10.57
C GLY A 246 -1.03 -14.48 -10.65
N ASN A 247 -0.57 -15.73 -10.60
CA ASN A 247 0.80 -16.09 -10.97
C ASN A 247 0.87 -16.55 -12.43
N TYR A 248 2.08 -16.86 -12.93
CA TYR A 248 2.28 -17.24 -14.33
C TYR A 248 1.46 -18.48 -14.75
N ASN A 249 1.24 -19.44 -13.85
CA ASN A 249 0.44 -20.64 -14.13
C ASN A 249 -1.04 -20.38 -14.38
N VAL A 250 -1.62 -19.29 -13.87
CA VAL A 250 -3.06 -19.02 -14.07
C VAL A 250 -3.34 -18.42 -15.44
N ILE A 251 -2.31 -17.97 -16.16
CA ILE A 251 -2.46 -17.37 -17.48
C ILE A 251 -2.58 -18.50 -18.52
N PRO A 252 -3.67 -18.55 -19.32
CA PRO A 252 -3.86 -19.55 -20.37
C PRO A 252 -2.66 -19.62 -21.33
N GLY A 253 -2.16 -20.83 -21.57
CA GLY A 253 -1.02 -21.08 -22.46
C GLY A 253 0.37 -20.79 -21.85
N LYS A 254 0.44 -20.44 -20.56
CA LYS A 254 1.70 -20.03 -19.89
C LYS A 254 2.09 -20.94 -18.72
N ALA A 255 1.31 -21.99 -18.42
CA ALA A 255 1.60 -22.90 -17.30
C ALA A 255 3.02 -23.48 -17.36
N VAL A 256 3.78 -23.29 -16.28
CA VAL A 256 5.16 -23.79 -16.13
C VAL A 256 5.17 -25.18 -15.51
N ASN A 257 4.20 -25.45 -14.64
CA ASN A 257 4.04 -26.73 -13.96
C ASN A 257 2.57 -26.94 -13.55
N THR A 258 2.28 -28.07 -12.92
CA THR A 258 0.92 -28.45 -12.47
C THR A 258 0.57 -27.92 -11.08
N SER A 259 1.40 -27.06 -10.47
CA SER A 259 1.12 -26.50 -9.15
C SER A 259 -0.13 -25.64 -9.18
N VAL A 260 -1.01 -25.93 -8.23
CA VAL A 260 -2.27 -25.23 -7.98
C VAL A 260 -2.22 -24.46 -6.66
N GLU A 261 -1.04 -24.02 -6.22
CA GLU A 261 -0.91 -23.23 -4.99
C GLU A 261 -1.62 -21.87 -5.11
N TYR A 262 -1.61 -21.29 -6.30
CA TYR A 262 -2.31 -20.05 -6.64
C TYR A 262 -3.51 -20.35 -7.53
N ALA A 263 -4.52 -19.49 -7.42
CA ALA A 263 -5.61 -19.39 -8.37
C ALA A 263 -5.76 -17.93 -8.82
N ALA A 264 -6.49 -17.71 -9.92
CA ALA A 264 -6.89 -16.36 -10.31
C ALA A 264 -7.69 -15.71 -9.16
N MET A 265 -7.46 -14.41 -8.95
CA MET A 265 -7.88 -13.71 -7.76
C MET A 265 -9.41 -13.58 -7.70
N THR A 266 -9.96 -13.76 -6.50
CA THR A 266 -11.30 -13.29 -6.15
C THR A 266 -11.16 -12.19 -5.11
N GLY A 267 -11.53 -10.98 -5.49
CA GLY A 267 -11.39 -9.77 -4.66
C GLY A 267 -11.42 -8.51 -5.52
N THR A 268 -11.29 -7.36 -4.88
CA THR A 268 -11.25 -6.05 -5.55
C THR A 268 -9.89 -5.43 -5.33
N VAL A 269 -9.32 -4.81 -6.36
CA VAL A 269 -8.05 -4.08 -6.34
C VAL A 269 -8.31 -2.66 -6.78
N ASP A 270 -7.70 -1.72 -6.08
CA ASP A 270 -7.75 -0.31 -6.44
C ASP A 270 -6.38 0.35 -6.29
N GLU A 271 -6.16 1.43 -7.05
CA GLU A 271 -5.10 2.39 -6.74
C GLU A 271 -3.68 1.77 -6.66
N LEU A 272 -3.36 0.83 -7.55
CA LEU A 272 -2.06 0.13 -7.59
C LEU A 272 -0.97 1.08 -8.12
N ARG A 273 -0.02 1.43 -7.25
CA ARG A 273 1.08 2.36 -7.50
C ARG A 273 2.43 1.69 -7.30
N ILE A 274 3.36 1.95 -8.20
CA ILE A 274 4.75 1.49 -8.08
C ILE A 274 5.68 2.70 -8.18
N TYR A 275 6.41 2.94 -7.10
CA TYR A 275 7.42 3.98 -6.98
C TYR A 275 8.82 3.36 -7.10
N ASN A 276 9.75 4.08 -7.73
CA ASN A 276 11.16 3.69 -7.79
C ASN A 276 12.01 4.28 -6.65
N THR A 277 11.40 4.48 -5.50
CA THR A 277 12.07 4.90 -4.27
C THR A 277 11.33 4.31 -3.08
N VAL A 278 12.01 4.27 -1.94
CA VAL A 278 11.40 3.96 -0.64
C VAL A 278 10.66 5.22 -0.19
N LEU A 279 9.33 5.11 -0.04
CA LEU A 279 8.56 6.16 0.60
C LEU A 279 8.86 6.16 2.10
N PRO A 280 9.22 7.31 2.71
CA PRO A 280 9.34 7.39 4.15
C PRO A 280 8.01 7.10 4.85
N ASP A 281 8.08 6.56 6.07
CA ASP A 281 6.92 6.12 6.87
C ASP A 281 5.79 7.16 6.96
N ALA A 282 6.12 8.45 7.08
CA ALA A 282 5.14 9.53 7.13
C ALA A 282 4.32 9.64 5.82
N HIS A 283 4.95 9.43 4.67
CA HIS A 283 4.25 9.49 3.38
C HIS A 283 3.42 8.23 3.10
N ILE A 284 3.80 7.07 3.66
CA ILE A 284 2.95 5.87 3.63
C ILE A 284 1.68 6.10 4.44
N LYS A 285 1.80 6.71 5.63
CA LYS A 285 0.66 7.09 6.47
C LYS A 285 -0.24 8.13 5.79
N ALA A 286 0.36 9.15 5.17
CA ALA A 286 -0.37 10.13 4.39
C ALA A 286 -1.11 9.47 3.22
N LEU A 287 -0.47 8.57 2.47
CA LEU A 287 -1.07 7.84 1.35
C LEU A 287 -2.29 7.02 1.79
N TYR A 288 -2.20 6.34 2.94
CA TYR A 288 -3.33 5.65 3.55
C TYR A 288 -4.46 6.63 3.92
N ALA A 289 -4.15 7.69 4.66
CA ALA A 289 -5.15 8.64 5.15
C ALA A 289 -5.85 9.40 4.01
N LEU A 290 -5.13 9.72 2.93
CA LEU A 290 -5.68 10.29 1.71
C LEU A 290 -6.64 9.32 1.02
N GLY A 291 -6.27 8.05 0.89
CA GLY A 291 -7.18 7.03 0.35
C GLY A 291 -8.44 6.85 1.18
N VAL A 292 -8.34 6.81 2.53
CA VAL A 292 -9.52 6.79 3.41
C VAL A 292 -10.45 7.99 3.16
N ALA A 293 -9.88 9.15 2.80
CA ALA A 293 -10.63 10.36 2.48
C ALA A 293 -11.08 10.45 1.00
N GLY A 294 -10.75 9.47 0.16
CA GLY A 294 -11.03 9.47 -1.28
C GLY A 294 -10.26 10.54 -2.06
N LYS A 295 -9.03 10.88 -1.62
CA LYS A 295 -8.20 11.97 -2.15
C LYS A 295 -6.95 11.49 -2.87
#